data_AF-A0A5N8XHU5-F1
#
_entry.id   AF-A0A5N8XHU5-F1
#
_cell.length_a   1.000
_cell.length_b   1.000
_cell.length_c   1.000
_cell.angle_alpha   90.00
_cell.angle_beta   90.00
_cell.angle_gamma   90.00
#
_symmetry.space_group_name_H-M   'P 1'
#
loop_
_entity.id
_entity.type
_entity.pdbx_description
1 polymer ?
#
loop_
_entity_poly.entity_id
_entity_poly.type
_entity_poly.pdbx_seq_one_letter_code
_entity_poly.pdbx_strand_id
1 'polypeptide(L)'
;MVRYAKEHKQVTRERIIEKAGQRFKQDGIDGSGISTLMSDASLTNGAFYAHFASKDDLVAHVVADQLRTQIARYDTLRPGRPGLEDFIHEYLSPEHRDHPGVGCPSAALLDEIGRCGDETKQAYTDGARNIVDEIAARLAPEDPRSARGTAIGLFTMMVGTLQLSRALADEEFADEVLERGVENALAFLR
;
A
#
# COMPACT_ATOMS: atom_id res chain seq x y z
N MET A 1 -25.23 21.15 16.72
CA MET A 1 -24.34 20.47 17.69
C MET A 1 -24.07 19.01 17.32
N VAL A 2 -25.09 18.18 17.03
CA VAL A 2 -24.91 16.76 16.65
C VAL A 2 -24.09 16.54 15.36
N ARG A 3 -24.27 17.40 14.35
CA ARG A 3 -23.51 17.32 13.08
C ARG A 3 -22.01 17.59 13.28
N TYR A 4 -21.68 18.64 14.03
CA TYR A 4 -20.29 19.02 14.35
C TYR A 4 -19.55 17.93 15.13
N ALA A 5 -20.23 17.26 16.08
CA ALA A 5 -19.63 16.16 16.84
C ALA A 5 -19.37 14.91 15.97
N LYS A 6 -20.26 14.60 15.01
CA LYS A 6 -20.06 13.50 14.05
C LYS A 6 -18.91 13.79 13.09
N GLU A 7 -18.85 15.00 12.54
CA GLU A 7 -17.76 15.45 11.67
C GLU A 7 -16.41 15.39 12.39
N HIS A 8 -16.33 15.88 13.63
CA HIS A 8 -15.11 15.79 14.44
C HIS A 8 -14.69 14.34 14.75
N LYS A 9 -15.66 13.45 15.03
CA LYS A 9 -15.38 12.02 15.26
C LYS A 9 -14.81 11.36 14.01
N GLN A 10 -15.34 11.69 12.83
CA GLN A 10 -14.86 11.15 11.56
C GLN A 10 -13.44 11.63 11.23
N VAL A 11 -13.19 12.94 11.33
CA VAL A 11 -11.85 13.53 11.10
C VAL A 11 -10.80 12.91 12.03
N THR A 12 -11.15 12.70 13.30
CA THR A 12 -10.25 12.06 14.27
C THR A 12 -9.95 10.61 13.87
N ARG A 13 -10.98 9.88 13.41
CA ARG A 13 -10.83 8.49 12.96
C ARG A 13 -9.92 8.38 11.73
N GLU A 14 -10.11 9.26 10.75
CA GLU A 14 -9.27 9.33 9.54
C GLU A 14 -7.82 9.65 9.89
N ARG A 15 -7.58 10.58 10.81
CA ARG A 15 -6.23 10.88 11.30
C ARG A 15 -5.55 9.68 11.96
N ILE A 16 -6.28 8.89 12.75
CA ILE A 16 -5.75 7.65 13.34
C ILE A 16 -5.35 6.68 12.22
N ILE A 17 -6.21 6.50 11.21
CA ILE A 17 -5.96 5.59 10.08
C ILE A 17 -4.73 6.02 9.29
N GLU A 18 -4.61 7.31 8.97
CA GLU A 18 -3.47 7.84 8.22
C GLU A 18 -2.15 7.61 8.97
N LYS A 19 -2.11 7.99 10.25
CA LYS A 19 -0.91 7.83 11.10
C LYS A 19 -0.56 6.37 11.33
N ALA A 20 -1.56 5.53 11.56
CA ALA A 20 -1.35 4.10 11.68
C ALA A 20 -0.84 3.47 10.37
N GLY A 21 -1.34 3.91 9.22
CA GLY A 21 -0.84 3.47 7.92
C GLY A 21 0.63 3.79 7.70
N GLN A 22 1.05 5.01 8.04
CA GLN A 22 2.47 5.41 7.99
C GLN A 22 3.31 4.54 8.94
N ARG A 23 2.86 4.41 10.19
CA ARG A 23 3.56 3.67 11.24
C ARG A 23 3.67 2.18 10.92
N PHE A 24 2.60 1.53 10.49
CA PHE A 24 2.62 0.11 10.12
C PHE A 24 3.59 -0.15 8.97
N LYS A 25 3.59 0.68 7.92
CA LYS A 25 4.53 0.47 6.81
C LYS A 25 6.00 0.70 7.21
N GLN A 26 6.27 1.50 8.25
CA GLN A 26 7.63 1.74 8.75
C GLN A 26 8.10 0.63 9.70
N ASP A 27 7.27 0.31 10.69
CA ASP A 27 7.69 -0.46 11.86
C ASP A 27 7.00 -1.84 11.95
N GLY A 28 6.18 -2.18 10.95
CA GLY A 28 5.34 -3.37 10.93
C GLY A 28 4.05 -3.23 11.73
N ILE A 29 3.09 -4.12 11.49
CA ILE A 29 1.85 -4.18 12.27
C ILE A 29 2.16 -4.60 13.70
N ASP A 30 2.93 -5.67 13.89
CA ASP A 30 3.27 -6.22 15.20
C ASP A 30 4.13 -5.26 16.04
N GLY A 31 5.08 -4.56 15.40
CA GLY A 31 5.94 -3.56 16.05
C GLY A 31 5.21 -2.29 16.53
N SER A 32 3.98 -2.08 16.08
CA SER A 32 3.22 -0.85 16.30
C SER A 32 2.15 -1.00 17.38
N GLY A 33 2.48 -0.66 18.63
CA GLY A 33 1.53 -0.71 19.75
C GLY A 33 0.48 0.42 19.71
N ILE A 34 -0.72 0.17 20.27
CA ILE A 34 -1.82 1.17 20.34
C ILE A 34 -1.32 2.48 20.97
N SER A 35 -0.49 2.42 22.02
CA SER A 35 0.01 3.62 22.68
C SER A 35 0.84 4.51 21.74
N THR A 36 1.69 3.91 20.91
CA THR A 36 2.50 4.64 19.91
C THR A 36 1.60 5.25 18.85
N LEU A 37 0.67 4.47 18.31
CA LEU A 37 -0.28 4.92 17.28
C LEU A 37 -1.13 6.12 17.74
N MET A 38 -1.61 6.08 18.98
CA MET A 38 -2.39 7.17 19.56
C MET A 38 -1.54 8.41 19.82
N SER A 39 -0.28 8.23 20.25
CA SER A 39 0.67 9.32 20.37
C SER A 39 0.96 10.00 19.02
N ASP A 40 1.16 9.23 17.96
CA ASP A 40 1.37 9.75 16.59
C ASP A 40 0.16 10.55 16.08
N ALA A 41 -1.04 10.16 16.53
CA ALA A 41 -2.28 10.86 16.24
C ALA A 41 -2.60 12.00 17.22
N SER A 42 -1.72 12.32 18.17
CA SER A 42 -1.92 13.32 19.23
C SER A 42 -3.21 13.07 20.04
N LEU A 43 -3.44 11.82 20.43
CA LEU A 43 -4.62 11.37 21.17
C LEU A 43 -4.23 10.51 22.37
N THR A 44 -5.12 10.40 23.34
CA THR A 44 -4.93 9.52 24.51
C THR A 44 -5.28 8.07 24.15
N ASN A 45 -4.70 7.10 24.86
CA ASN A 45 -5.00 5.68 24.66
C ASN A 45 -6.49 5.36 24.84
N GLY A 46 -7.18 6.04 25.76
CA GLY A 46 -8.61 5.87 25.99
C GLY A 46 -9.48 6.28 24.80
N ALA A 47 -9.01 7.21 23.96
CA ALA A 47 -9.76 7.63 22.77
C ALA A 47 -9.82 6.53 21.71
N PHE A 48 -8.90 5.56 21.70
CA PHE A 48 -8.82 4.50 20.70
C PHE A 48 -10.14 3.72 20.63
N TYR A 49 -10.63 3.28 21.79
CA TYR A 49 -11.83 2.45 21.90
C TYR A 49 -13.14 3.20 21.57
N ALA A 50 -13.09 4.52 21.39
CA ALA A 50 -14.23 5.28 20.86
C ALA A 50 -14.34 5.19 19.32
N HIS A 51 -13.28 4.73 18.64
CA HIS A 51 -13.16 4.68 17.18
C HIS A 51 -12.99 3.27 16.61
N PHE A 52 -12.32 2.38 17.35
CA PHE A 52 -12.00 1.02 16.94
C PHE A 52 -12.26 0.02 18.05
N ALA A 53 -12.77 -1.16 17.70
CA ALA A 53 -13.08 -2.22 18.66
C ALA A 53 -11.81 -2.93 19.15
N SER A 54 -10.80 -3.05 18.30
CA SER A 54 -9.53 -3.72 18.56
C SER A 54 -8.43 -3.18 17.64
N LYS A 55 -7.18 -3.60 17.87
CA LYS A 55 -6.09 -3.32 16.94
C LYS A 55 -6.34 -3.97 15.57
N ASP A 56 -6.90 -5.17 15.53
CA ASP A 56 -7.21 -5.87 14.29
C ASP A 56 -8.27 -5.13 13.46
N ASP A 57 -9.30 -4.57 14.12
CA ASP A 57 -10.29 -3.70 13.49
C ASP A 57 -9.63 -2.44 12.89
N LEU A 58 -8.70 -1.80 13.60
CA LEU A 58 -7.91 -0.71 13.03
C LEU A 58 -7.09 -1.19 11.81
N VAL A 59 -6.40 -2.33 11.90
CA VAL A 59 -5.56 -2.85 10.82
C VAL A 59 -6.38 -3.09 9.55
N ALA A 60 -7.56 -3.71 9.64
CA ALA A 60 -8.44 -3.90 8.49
C ALA A 60 -8.81 -2.58 7.80
N HIS A 61 -9.16 -1.55 8.60
CA HIS A 61 -9.48 -0.22 8.07
C HIS A 61 -8.26 0.49 7.46
N VAL A 62 -7.09 0.34 8.07
CA VAL A 62 -5.85 0.92 7.55
C VAL A 62 -5.45 0.27 6.23
N VAL A 63 -5.50 -1.06 6.13
CA VAL A 63 -5.19 -1.77 4.88
C VAL A 63 -6.12 -1.32 3.75
N ALA A 64 -7.43 -1.25 4.01
CA ALA A 64 -8.40 -0.77 3.04
C ALA A 64 -8.10 0.67 2.59
N ASP A 65 -7.81 1.58 3.53
CA ASP A 65 -7.51 2.97 3.23
C ASP A 65 -6.20 3.18 2.46
N GLN A 66 -5.14 2.45 2.84
CA GLN A 66 -3.84 2.54 2.18
C GLN A 66 -3.89 2.00 0.74
N LEU A 67 -4.64 0.92 0.49
CA LEU A 67 -4.85 0.41 -0.87
C LEU A 67 -5.71 1.36 -1.71
N ARG A 68 -6.74 1.98 -1.11
CA ARG A 68 -7.55 3.02 -1.75
C ARG A 68 -6.71 4.25 -2.13
N THR A 69 -5.81 4.67 -1.24
CA THR A 69 -4.89 5.77 -1.51
C THR A 69 -3.89 5.40 -2.61
N GLN A 70 -3.41 4.15 -2.60
CA GLN A 70 -2.49 3.65 -3.64
C GLN A 70 -3.16 3.65 -5.01
N ILE A 71 -4.40 3.16 -5.14
CA ILE A 71 -5.09 3.15 -6.44
C ILE A 71 -5.37 4.56 -6.95
N ALA A 72 -5.69 5.52 -6.07
CA ALA A 72 -5.89 6.92 -6.47
C ALA A 72 -4.63 7.57 -7.07
N ARG A 73 -3.43 7.03 -6.82
CA ARG A 73 -2.20 7.49 -7.49
C ARG A 73 -2.21 7.19 -8.99
N TYR A 74 -2.96 6.19 -9.45
CA TYR A 74 -3.06 5.90 -10.88
C TYR A 74 -3.81 7.02 -11.62
N ASP A 75 -4.76 7.71 -10.98
CA ASP A 75 -5.52 8.81 -11.58
C ASP A 75 -4.63 9.99 -12.03
N THR A 76 -3.44 10.14 -11.43
CA THR A 76 -2.49 11.20 -11.77
C THR A 76 -1.50 10.80 -12.87
N LEU A 77 -1.47 9.53 -13.27
CA LEU A 77 -0.56 9.02 -14.29
C LEU A 77 -1.06 9.36 -15.69
N ARG A 78 -0.13 9.40 -16.65
CA ARG A 78 -0.50 9.45 -18.07
C ARG A 78 -1.40 8.25 -18.43
N PRO A 79 -2.32 8.38 -19.39
CA PRO A 79 -3.20 7.27 -19.78
C PRO A 79 -2.43 6.09 -20.36
N GLY A 80 -2.97 4.88 -20.14
CA GLY A 80 -2.50 3.64 -20.77
C GLY A 80 -1.09 3.21 -20.36
N ARG A 81 -0.42 2.50 -21.27
CA ARG A 81 0.92 1.93 -21.06
C ARG A 81 2.00 2.95 -20.70
N PRO A 82 2.12 4.12 -21.37
CA PRO A 82 3.19 5.08 -21.04
C PRO A 82 3.18 5.54 -19.58
N GLY A 83 2.00 5.77 -18.99
CA GLY A 83 1.93 6.15 -17.56
C GLY A 83 2.22 4.98 -16.62
N LEU A 84 1.97 3.75 -17.04
CA LEU A 84 2.36 2.56 -16.28
C LEU A 84 3.88 2.35 -16.32
N GLU A 85 4.52 2.61 -17.46
CA GLU A 85 5.98 2.59 -17.59
C GLU A 85 6.64 3.64 -16.68
N ASP A 86 6.12 4.87 -16.65
CA ASP A 86 6.60 5.90 -15.70
C ASP A 86 6.44 5.43 -14.25
N PHE A 87 5.29 4.84 -13.94
CA PHE A 87 5.01 4.34 -12.59
C PHE A 87 5.95 3.20 -12.18
N ILE A 88 6.37 2.33 -13.11
CA ILE A 88 7.37 1.29 -12.83
C ILE A 88 8.70 1.93 -12.39
N HIS A 89 9.16 2.95 -13.10
CA HIS A 89 10.39 3.67 -12.75
C HIS A 89 10.28 4.37 -11.39
N GLU A 90 9.14 5.00 -11.10
CA GLU A 90 8.92 5.65 -9.81
C GLU A 90 8.83 4.62 -8.67
N TYR A 91 8.12 3.51 -8.91
CA TYR A 91 7.89 2.47 -7.91
C TYR A 91 9.16 1.72 -7.54
N LEU A 92 10.00 1.38 -8.52
CA LEU A 92 11.25 0.65 -8.32
C LEU A 92 12.43 1.63 -8.25
N SER A 93 12.41 2.48 -7.23
CA SER A 93 13.40 3.53 -6.99
C SER A 93 13.96 3.47 -5.57
N PRO A 94 15.19 3.98 -5.33
CA PRO A 94 15.74 4.14 -3.99
C PRO A 94 14.83 4.99 -3.09
N GLU A 95 14.23 6.04 -3.63
CA GLU A 95 13.28 6.89 -2.91
C GLU A 95 12.12 6.08 -2.33
N HIS A 96 11.54 5.16 -3.11
CA HIS A 96 10.49 4.30 -2.59
C HIS A 96 11.02 3.21 -1.65
N ARG A 97 12.20 2.63 -1.92
CA ARG A 97 12.86 1.66 -1.04
C ARG A 97 13.02 2.23 0.37
N ASP A 98 13.56 3.44 0.46
CA ASP A 98 14.02 4.06 1.71
C ASP A 98 12.89 4.72 2.51
N HIS A 99 11.74 4.96 1.88
CA HIS A 99 10.58 5.61 2.52
C HIS A 99 9.32 4.73 2.53
N PRO A 100 9.32 3.58 3.24
CA PRO A 100 8.18 2.66 3.23
C PRO A 100 6.91 3.28 3.83
N GLY A 101 7.03 4.21 4.78
CA GLY A 101 5.91 4.92 5.42
C GLY A 101 4.98 5.69 4.47
N VAL A 102 5.49 6.14 3.33
CA VAL A 102 4.71 6.82 2.28
C VAL A 102 4.59 5.97 1.00
N GLY A 103 5.15 4.76 1.03
CA GLY A 103 5.16 3.82 -0.08
C GLY A 103 3.97 2.87 -0.15
N CYS A 104 4.14 1.84 -0.96
CA CYS A 104 3.18 0.77 -1.21
C CYS A 104 2.94 -0.09 0.03
N PRO A 105 1.69 -0.25 0.49
CA PRO A 105 1.37 -1.12 1.63
C PRO A 105 1.72 -2.59 1.36
N SER A 106 1.53 -3.09 0.13
CA SER A 106 1.87 -4.48 -0.22
C SER A 106 3.37 -4.76 -0.03
N ALA A 107 4.24 -3.87 -0.51
CA ALA A 107 5.68 -4.07 -0.38
C ALA A 107 6.20 -3.87 1.05
N ALA A 108 5.39 -3.33 1.96
CA ALA A 108 5.77 -3.14 3.36
C ALA A 108 5.16 -4.21 4.29
N LEU A 109 3.96 -4.71 3.99
CA LEU A 109 3.11 -5.42 4.97
C LEU A 109 2.63 -6.82 4.55
N LEU A 110 2.94 -7.28 3.33
CA LEU A 110 2.27 -8.48 2.78
C LEU A 110 2.47 -9.75 3.61
N ASP A 111 3.66 -9.97 4.20
CA ASP A 111 3.90 -11.08 5.14
C ASP A 111 2.95 -11.01 6.36
N GLU A 112 2.92 -9.87 7.04
CA GLU A 112 2.10 -9.70 8.24
C GLU A 112 0.59 -9.80 7.93
N ILE A 113 0.15 -9.22 6.80
CA ILE A 113 -1.25 -9.33 6.33
C ILE A 113 -1.63 -10.81 6.11
N GLY A 114 -0.71 -11.63 5.60
CA GLY A 114 -0.90 -13.08 5.44
C GLY A 114 -1.16 -13.81 6.76
N ARG A 115 -0.70 -13.26 7.88
CA ARG A 115 -0.87 -13.78 9.24
C ARG A 115 -2.06 -13.17 9.99
N CYS A 116 -2.67 -12.10 9.49
CA CYS A 116 -3.87 -11.49 10.07
C CYS A 116 -5.14 -12.35 9.92
N GLY A 117 -6.21 -11.91 10.59
CA GLY A 117 -7.55 -12.49 10.48
C GLY A 117 -8.27 -12.16 9.17
N ASP A 118 -9.45 -12.78 9.00
CA ASP A 118 -10.20 -12.76 7.73
C ASP A 118 -10.62 -11.35 7.30
N GLU A 119 -10.99 -10.47 8.24
CA GLU A 119 -11.41 -9.09 7.90
C GLU A 119 -10.28 -8.31 7.23
N THR A 120 -9.05 -8.39 7.74
CA THR A 120 -7.88 -7.75 7.13
C THR A 120 -7.55 -8.38 5.78
N LYS A 121 -7.60 -9.71 5.67
CA LYS A 121 -7.35 -10.42 4.41
C LYS A 121 -8.37 -10.08 3.34
N GLN A 122 -9.64 -9.90 3.72
CA GLN A 122 -10.70 -9.49 2.82
C GLN A 122 -10.49 -8.04 2.35
N ALA A 123 -10.17 -7.12 3.27
CA ALA A 123 -9.82 -5.74 2.94
C ALA A 123 -8.63 -5.68 1.95
N TYR A 124 -7.60 -6.50 2.17
CA TYR A 124 -6.49 -6.62 1.23
C TYR A 124 -6.91 -7.18 -0.12
N THR A 125 -7.72 -8.24 -0.12
CA THR A 125 -8.21 -8.89 -1.35
C THR A 125 -8.95 -7.93 -2.25
N ASP A 126 -9.83 -7.11 -1.67
CA ASP A 126 -10.62 -6.14 -2.43
C ASP A 126 -9.74 -5.02 -2.99
N GLY A 127 -8.82 -4.48 -2.20
CA GLY A 127 -7.89 -3.44 -2.66
C GLY A 127 -6.89 -3.94 -3.72
N ALA A 128 -6.31 -5.12 -3.53
CA ALA A 128 -5.39 -5.74 -4.50
C ALA A 128 -6.10 -6.04 -5.83
N ARG A 129 -7.37 -6.48 -5.79
CA ARG A 129 -8.18 -6.68 -6.99
C ARG A 129 -8.33 -5.38 -7.78
N ASN A 130 -8.68 -4.29 -7.10
CA ASN A 130 -8.85 -3.00 -7.76
C ASN A 130 -7.55 -2.51 -8.42
N ILE A 131 -6.40 -2.68 -7.76
CA ILE A 131 -5.09 -2.31 -8.35
C ILE A 131 -4.79 -3.15 -9.59
N VAL A 132 -5.03 -4.47 -9.52
CA VAL A 132 -4.83 -5.36 -10.68
C VAL A 132 -5.77 -4.98 -11.83
N ASP A 133 -7.02 -4.64 -11.53
CA ASP A 133 -8.00 -4.22 -12.53
C ASP A 133 -7.58 -2.91 -13.21
N GLU A 134 -7.05 -1.94 -12.45
CA GLU A 134 -6.53 -0.68 -12.97
C GLU A 134 -5.31 -0.89 -13.89
N ILE A 135 -4.35 -1.72 -13.47
CA ILE A 135 -3.21 -2.10 -14.31
C ILE A 135 -3.70 -2.77 -15.61
N ALA A 136 -4.64 -3.71 -15.51
CA ALA A 136 -5.18 -4.42 -16.66
C ALA A 136 -5.89 -3.47 -17.64
N ALA A 137 -6.66 -2.50 -17.13
CA ALA A 137 -7.33 -1.48 -17.93
C ALA A 137 -6.35 -0.59 -18.69
N ARG A 138 -5.19 -0.27 -18.09
CA ARG A 138 -4.12 0.49 -18.76
C ARG A 138 -3.39 -0.31 -19.82
N LEU A 139 -3.23 -1.61 -19.62
CA LEU A 139 -2.53 -2.50 -20.54
C LEU A 139 -3.35 -2.84 -21.79
N ALA A 140 -4.66 -3.05 -21.62
CA ALA A 140 -5.61 -3.39 -22.69
C ALA A 140 -6.96 -2.68 -22.47
N PRO A 141 -7.08 -1.39 -22.83
CA PRO A 141 -8.31 -0.60 -22.60
C PRO A 141 -9.57 -1.18 -23.22
N GLU A 142 -9.44 -1.88 -24.36
CA GLU A 142 -10.58 -2.49 -25.08
C GLU A 142 -10.97 -3.87 -24.54
N ASP A 143 -10.03 -4.59 -23.90
CA ASP A 143 -10.30 -5.89 -23.26
C ASP A 143 -9.40 -6.12 -22.03
N PRO A 144 -9.69 -5.47 -20.89
CA PRO A 144 -8.85 -5.59 -19.69
C PRO A 144 -8.75 -7.03 -19.17
N ARG A 145 -9.74 -7.88 -19.46
CA ARG A 145 -9.71 -9.28 -19.00
C ARG A 145 -8.58 -10.07 -19.66
N SER A 146 -8.24 -9.77 -20.93
CA SER A 146 -7.12 -10.41 -21.61
C SER A 146 -5.77 -10.06 -20.96
N ALA A 147 -5.63 -8.86 -20.40
CA ALA A 147 -4.42 -8.39 -19.72
C ALA A 147 -4.33 -8.77 -18.23
N ARG A 148 -5.36 -9.42 -17.66
CA ARG A 148 -5.41 -9.71 -16.21
C ARG A 148 -4.21 -10.52 -15.72
N GLY A 149 -3.78 -11.53 -16.48
CA GLY A 149 -2.61 -12.34 -16.13
C GLY A 149 -1.33 -11.51 -16.06
N THR A 150 -1.11 -10.66 -17.07
CA THR A 150 0.01 -9.71 -17.12
C THR A 150 -0.06 -8.69 -15.99
N ALA A 151 -1.25 -8.18 -15.65
CA ALA A 151 -1.43 -7.25 -14.54
C ALA A 151 -1.04 -7.87 -13.18
N ILE A 152 -1.45 -9.12 -12.93
CA ILE A 152 -1.04 -9.86 -11.73
C ILE A 152 0.48 -10.07 -11.73
N GLY A 153 1.04 -10.49 -12.87
CA GLY A 153 2.48 -10.68 -13.03
C GLY A 153 3.28 -9.42 -12.72
N LEU A 154 2.90 -8.28 -13.30
CA LEU A 154 3.55 -6.99 -13.05
C LEU A 154 3.44 -6.60 -11.57
N PHE A 155 2.24 -6.70 -10.98
CA PHE A 155 2.03 -6.35 -9.56
C PHE A 155 2.93 -7.18 -8.64
N THR A 156 3.00 -8.49 -8.86
CA THR A 156 3.86 -9.40 -8.06
C THR A 156 5.34 -9.10 -8.25
N MET A 157 5.79 -8.85 -9.48
CA MET A 157 7.18 -8.52 -9.79
C MET A 157 7.60 -7.21 -9.11
N MET A 158 6.79 -6.15 -9.23
CA MET A 158 7.10 -4.87 -8.59
C MET A 158 7.18 -4.99 -7.07
N VAL A 159 6.16 -5.60 -6.45
CA VAL A 159 6.11 -5.78 -4.99
C VAL A 159 7.31 -6.60 -4.51
N GLY A 160 7.58 -7.74 -5.15
CA GLY A 160 8.67 -8.64 -4.76
C GLY A 160 10.06 -8.03 -4.94
N THR A 161 10.31 -7.35 -6.06
CA THR A 161 11.58 -6.65 -6.30
C THR A 161 11.86 -5.62 -5.21
N LEU A 162 10.87 -4.80 -4.87
CA LEU A 162 11.04 -3.76 -3.86
C LEU A 162 11.25 -4.35 -2.46
N GLN A 163 10.54 -5.44 -2.13
CA GLN A 163 10.74 -6.18 -0.88
C GLN A 163 12.16 -6.75 -0.79
N LEU A 164 12.66 -7.36 -1.88
CA LEU A 164 14.02 -7.89 -1.93
C LEU A 164 15.05 -6.78 -1.75
N SER A 165 14.92 -5.68 -2.49
CA SER A 165 15.84 -4.53 -2.39
C SER A 165 15.93 -3.98 -0.96
N ARG A 166 14.79 -3.86 -0.25
CA ARG A 166 14.76 -3.43 1.17
C ARG A 166 15.42 -4.41 2.14
N ALA A 167 15.47 -5.70 1.81
CA ALA A 167 16.03 -6.74 2.68
C ALA A 167 17.56 -6.84 2.60
N LEU A 168 18.17 -6.23 1.58
CA LEU A 168 19.61 -6.31 1.33
C LEU A 168 20.35 -5.23 2.12
N ALA A 169 21.41 -5.64 2.82
CA ALA A 169 22.31 -4.72 3.53
C ALA A 169 23.41 -4.12 2.62
N ASP A 170 23.61 -4.71 1.44
CA ASP A 170 24.53 -4.22 0.41
C ASP A 170 23.76 -3.25 -0.50
N GLU A 171 24.07 -1.95 -0.40
CA GLU A 171 23.38 -0.90 -1.15
C GLU A 171 23.62 -1.02 -2.68
N GLU A 172 24.80 -1.44 -3.11
CA GLU A 172 25.10 -1.60 -4.55
C GLU A 172 24.26 -2.75 -5.13
N PHE A 173 24.17 -3.86 -4.42
CA PHE A 173 23.31 -4.97 -4.83
C PHE A 173 21.82 -4.62 -4.72
N ALA A 174 21.41 -3.85 -3.71
CA ALA A 174 20.04 -3.38 -3.56
C ALA A 174 19.61 -2.46 -4.73
N ASP A 175 20.50 -1.59 -5.18
CA ASP A 175 20.30 -0.73 -6.35
C ASP A 175 20.25 -1.55 -7.64
N GLU A 176 21.16 -2.52 -7.82
CA GLU A 176 21.13 -3.43 -8.97
C GLU A 176 19.79 -4.20 -9.06
N VAL A 177 19.25 -4.66 -7.93
CA VAL A 177 17.93 -5.32 -7.89
C VAL A 177 16.83 -4.40 -8.41
N LEU A 178 16.84 -3.11 -8.05
CA LEU A 178 15.84 -2.14 -8.53
C LEU A 178 16.00 -1.90 -10.03
N GLU A 179 17.23 -1.67 -10.51
CA GLU A 179 17.53 -1.45 -11.92
C GLU A 179 17.08 -2.64 -12.78
N ARG A 180 17.48 -3.87 -12.39
CA ARG A 180 17.05 -5.09 -13.08
C ARG A 180 15.55 -5.31 -12.97
N GLY A 181 14.95 -4.94 -11.86
CA GLY A 181 13.50 -4.99 -11.67
C GLY A 181 12.75 -4.12 -12.67
N VAL A 182 13.21 -2.90 -12.90
CA VAL A 182 12.67 -1.98 -13.92
C VAL A 182 12.81 -2.61 -15.31
N GLU A 183 14.00 -3.05 -15.69
CA GLU A 183 14.26 -3.67 -17.00
C GLU A 183 13.35 -4.88 -17.24
N ASN A 184 13.25 -5.76 -16.24
CA ASN A 184 12.43 -6.97 -16.31
C ASN A 184 10.94 -6.64 -16.39
N ALA A 185 10.46 -5.66 -15.61
CA ALA A 185 9.06 -5.24 -15.64
C ALA A 185 8.69 -4.64 -17.01
N LEU A 186 9.52 -3.77 -17.57
CA LEU A 186 9.31 -3.19 -18.89
C LEU A 186 9.37 -4.24 -19.99
N ALA A 187 10.31 -5.19 -19.91
CA ALA A 187 10.39 -6.31 -20.85
C ALA A 187 9.16 -7.23 -20.76
N PHE A 188 8.64 -7.46 -19.56
CA PHE A 188 7.44 -8.26 -19.31
C PHE A 188 6.16 -7.63 -19.87
N LEU A 189 6.15 -6.30 -20.08
CA LEU A 189 5.03 -5.59 -20.69
C LEU A 189 5.04 -5.59 -22.23
N ARG A 190 6.13 -6.00 -22.87
CA ARG A 190 6.26 -6.01 -24.33
C ARG A 190 5.44 -7.10 -25.01
#